data_AF-F6WCY2-F1
#
_entry.id   AF-F6WCY2-F1
#
_cell.length_a   1.000
_cell.length_b   1.000
_cell.length_c   1.000
_cell.angle_alpha   90.00
_cell.angle_beta   90.00
_cell.angle_gamma   90.00
#
_symmetry.space_group_name_H-M   'P 1'
#
loop_
_entity.id
_entity.type
_entity.pdbx_description
1 polymer ?
#
loop_
_entity_poly.entity_id
_entity_poly.type
_entity_poly.pdbx_seq_one_letter_code
_entity_poly.pdbx_strand_id
1 'polypeptide(L)'
;MAAAVAAVATASRRRLPPRAGWLPTLQSVRHAKAVTRHRRVMHFERQKLMAVTEYIAPKPAIPPRCLPPPLQPPKEESGLARLLRQEVQEVFQTNRMIAICQNVNLSAEDKLLMRHQLRKHTIWVKVFPNEVLKPFLAESKFRMLLPLLVGHNMLLVSPEPKAKEMLRILKTVPFLPLLGGCIDNTILSYQGFVKYSKLRPLSGFQGELVGGLGFPASQTHALLQHQPRWLATLLDQYLRQQREGEAAAPTPRASPQEESGTVDPEPPKGS
;
A
#
# COMPACT_ATOMS: atom_id res chain seq x y z
N MET A 1 30.69 153.52 -18.97
CA MET A 1 29.44 154.30 -18.90
C MET A 1 28.29 153.33 -18.76
N ALA A 2 27.44 153.58 -17.74
CA ALA A 2 26.12 153.02 -17.48
C ALA A 2 26.00 151.49 -17.28
N ALA A 3 25.23 150.96 -16.35
CA ALA A 3 24.67 151.41 -15.08
C ALA A 3 24.20 150.10 -14.43
N ALA A 4 24.51 149.91 -13.15
CA ALA A 4 23.93 148.84 -12.35
C ALA A 4 22.45 149.13 -12.08
N VAL A 5 21.59 148.11 -12.18
CA VAL A 5 20.27 148.09 -11.53
C VAL A 5 20.12 146.77 -10.79
N ALA A 6 19.76 146.90 -9.52
CA ALA A 6 19.74 145.87 -8.51
C ALA A 6 18.46 145.03 -8.50
N ALA A 7 18.66 143.74 -8.24
CA ALA A 7 17.91 142.80 -7.41
C ALA A 7 16.35 142.83 -7.37
N VAL A 8 15.75 141.68 -7.71
CA VAL A 8 14.67 141.08 -6.92
C VAL A 8 14.90 139.57 -6.82
N ALA A 9 15.04 139.09 -5.60
CA ALA A 9 15.14 137.68 -5.26
C ALA A 9 13.77 137.01 -5.36
N THR A 10 13.65 135.97 -6.18
CA THR A 10 12.54 135.02 -6.13
C THR A 10 13.07 133.64 -5.81
N ALA A 11 12.67 133.15 -4.63
CA ALA A 11 12.98 131.82 -4.15
C ALA A 11 12.34 130.78 -5.06
N SER A 12 13.16 129.99 -5.77
CA SER A 12 12.71 128.76 -6.41
C SER A 12 13.63 127.61 -6.01
N ARG A 13 12.99 126.55 -5.52
CA ARG A 13 13.57 125.40 -4.84
C ARG A 13 14.61 124.71 -5.74
N ARG A 14 15.87 124.69 -5.29
CA ARG A 14 16.89 123.74 -5.77
C ARG A 14 16.40 122.32 -5.49
N ARG A 15 15.87 121.62 -6.49
CA ARG A 15 15.72 120.16 -6.43
C ARG A 15 17.10 119.56 -6.67
N LEU A 16 17.74 119.13 -5.58
CA LEU A 16 18.89 118.25 -5.62
C LEU A 16 18.49 116.94 -6.33
N PRO A 17 19.29 116.40 -7.27
CA PRO A 17 19.02 115.10 -7.84
C PRO A 17 19.12 114.03 -6.73
N PRO A 18 18.20 113.06 -6.68
CA PRO A 18 18.25 112.02 -5.66
C PRO A 18 19.52 111.18 -5.87
N ARG A 19 20.33 111.08 -4.81
CA ARG A 19 21.45 110.15 -4.72
C ARG A 19 20.92 108.75 -5.06
N ALA A 20 21.39 108.19 -6.16
CA ALA A 20 21.15 106.79 -6.50
C ALA A 20 21.81 105.93 -5.41
N GLY A 21 21.00 105.45 -4.46
CA GLY A 21 21.43 104.50 -3.45
C GLY A 21 21.80 103.18 -4.12
N TRP A 22 23.03 102.74 -3.93
CA TRP A 22 23.41 101.34 -4.13
C TRP A 22 22.61 100.50 -3.14
N LEU A 23 21.55 99.85 -3.60
CA LEU A 23 20.90 98.77 -2.86
C LEU A 23 21.66 97.49 -3.20
N PRO A 24 22.24 96.77 -2.22
CA PRO A 24 22.69 95.41 -2.48
C PRO A 24 21.45 94.61 -2.88
N THR A 25 21.46 94.03 -4.07
CA THR A 25 20.47 93.04 -4.51
C THR A 25 20.65 91.80 -3.64
N LEU A 26 20.07 91.81 -2.43
CA LEU A 26 19.93 90.64 -1.59
C LEU A 26 18.96 89.66 -2.26
N GLN A 27 19.48 88.88 -3.21
CA GLN A 27 18.78 87.70 -3.70
C GLN A 27 18.79 86.65 -2.59
N SER A 28 17.63 86.40 -1.99
CA SER A 28 17.45 85.26 -1.09
C SER A 28 17.51 83.98 -1.91
N VAL A 29 18.69 83.37 -2.00
CA VAL A 29 18.86 82.05 -2.61
C VAL A 29 18.24 81.03 -1.66
N ARG A 30 17.14 80.39 -2.08
CA ARG A 30 16.51 79.31 -1.31
C ARG A 30 17.40 78.06 -1.38
N HIS A 31 18.09 77.75 -0.29
CA HIS A 31 18.87 76.51 -0.20
C HIS A 31 17.95 75.30 0.05
N ALA A 32 17.99 74.31 -0.86
CA ALA A 32 17.30 73.04 -0.65
C ALA A 32 18.04 72.20 0.41
N LYS A 33 17.29 71.62 1.36
CA LYS A 33 17.86 70.80 2.45
C LYS A 33 18.54 69.55 1.91
N ALA A 34 19.67 69.16 2.52
CA ALA A 34 20.46 67.99 2.13
C ALA A 34 19.64 66.69 2.14
N VAL A 35 18.84 66.48 3.20
CA VAL A 35 18.01 65.29 3.42
C VAL A 35 16.55 65.60 3.10
N THR A 36 15.93 64.75 2.31
CA THR A 36 14.52 64.82 1.91
C THR A 36 13.84 63.47 2.05
N ARG A 37 12.51 63.45 2.17
CA ARG A 37 11.72 62.19 2.24
C ARG A 37 11.74 61.40 0.93
N HIS A 38 11.90 62.07 -0.21
CA HIS A 38 11.99 61.44 -1.53
C HIS A 38 13.45 61.37 -1.99
N ARG A 39 13.75 60.44 -2.91
CA ARG A 39 15.08 60.36 -3.54
C ARG A 39 15.33 61.61 -4.36
N ARG A 40 16.35 62.37 -3.97
CA ARG A 40 16.76 63.57 -4.72
C ARG A 40 17.46 63.16 -5.99
N VAL A 41 17.25 63.95 -7.03
CA VAL A 41 18.04 63.86 -8.25
C VAL A 41 19.50 64.16 -7.91
N MET A 42 20.40 63.28 -8.32
CA MET A 42 21.83 63.49 -8.13
C MET A 42 22.35 64.51 -9.13
N HIS A 43 23.44 65.19 -8.79
CA HIS A 43 24.20 65.97 -9.79
C HIS A 43 24.68 65.03 -10.91
N PHE A 44 24.78 65.54 -12.13
CA PHE A 44 25.12 64.75 -13.32
C PHE A 44 26.44 63.97 -13.15
N GLU A 45 27.47 64.60 -12.58
CA GLU A 45 28.76 63.95 -12.30
C GLU A 45 28.65 62.86 -11.23
N ARG A 46 27.82 63.08 -10.20
CA ARG A 46 27.58 62.07 -9.16
C ARG A 46 26.83 60.87 -9.72
N GLN A 47 25.89 61.09 -10.65
CA GLN A 47 25.21 59.99 -11.33
C GLN A 47 26.18 59.17 -12.19
N LYS A 48 27.12 59.82 -12.89
CA LYS A 48 28.21 59.13 -13.60
C LYS A 48 29.10 58.34 -12.65
N LEU A 49 29.50 58.93 -11.52
CA LEU A 49 30.28 58.24 -10.50
C LEU A 49 29.56 56.97 -10.03
N MET A 50 28.29 57.08 -9.66
CA MET A 50 27.49 55.94 -9.20
C MET A 50 27.46 54.82 -10.25
N ALA A 51 27.23 55.17 -11.53
CA ALA A 51 27.20 54.23 -12.64
C ALA A 51 28.56 53.54 -12.89
N VAL A 52 29.66 54.27 -12.74
CA VAL A 52 31.02 53.70 -12.88
C VAL A 52 31.38 52.80 -11.70
N THR A 53 30.93 53.15 -10.49
CA THR A 53 31.16 52.36 -9.27
C THR A 53 30.19 51.19 -9.11
N GLU A 54 29.37 50.88 -10.12
CA GLU A 54 28.50 49.72 -10.07
C GLU A 54 29.33 48.43 -9.99
N TYR A 55 28.93 47.55 -9.08
CA TYR A 55 29.63 46.29 -8.89
C TYR A 55 29.42 45.37 -10.10
N ILE A 56 30.54 44.98 -10.73
CA ILE A 56 30.55 43.99 -11.81
C ILE A 56 30.95 42.64 -11.21
N ALA A 57 30.00 41.72 -11.10
CA ALA A 57 30.29 40.36 -10.65
C ALA A 57 31.20 39.63 -11.65
N PRO A 58 32.15 38.79 -11.17
CA PRO A 58 32.98 38.00 -12.06
C PRO A 58 32.09 37.03 -12.86
N LYS A 59 32.16 37.12 -14.18
CA LYS A 59 31.46 36.22 -15.08
C LYS A 59 32.38 35.03 -15.36
N PRO A 60 32.13 33.84 -14.80
CA PRO A 60 32.97 32.69 -15.10
C PRO A 60 32.87 32.36 -16.59
N ALA A 61 33.99 31.98 -17.21
CA ALA A 61 34.03 31.64 -18.63
C ALA A 61 33.09 30.48 -18.98
N ILE A 62 32.92 29.55 -18.04
CA ILE A 62 31.96 28.45 -18.11
C ILE A 62 31.00 28.60 -16.93
N PRO A 63 29.69 28.70 -17.16
CA PRO A 63 28.73 28.76 -16.07
C PRO A 63 28.77 27.43 -15.29
N PRO A 64 28.67 27.45 -13.95
CA PRO A 64 28.78 26.25 -13.12
C PRO A 64 27.69 25.20 -13.38
N ARG A 65 26.61 25.59 -14.08
CA ARG A 65 25.55 24.67 -14.54
C ARG A 65 26.00 23.72 -15.65
N CYS A 66 27.01 24.11 -16.43
CA CYS A 66 27.58 23.29 -17.49
C CYS A 66 28.65 22.32 -16.95
N LEU A 67 29.07 22.48 -15.70
CA LEU A 67 29.96 21.54 -15.03
C LEU A 67 29.12 20.49 -14.31
N PRO A 68 29.55 19.22 -14.29
CA PRO A 68 28.90 18.22 -13.45
C PRO A 68 29.01 18.68 -11.99
N PRO A 69 27.91 18.65 -11.22
CA PRO A 69 27.97 19.00 -9.82
C PRO A 69 28.92 18.05 -9.08
N PRO A 70 29.65 18.54 -8.07
CA PRO A 70 30.49 17.67 -7.25
C PRO A 70 29.62 16.58 -6.62
N LEU A 71 30.20 15.38 -6.49
CA LEU A 71 29.54 14.24 -5.88
C LEU A 71 29.12 14.64 -4.46
N GLN A 72 27.81 14.60 -4.17
CA GLN A 72 27.32 14.88 -2.83
C GLN A 72 27.84 13.77 -1.89
N PRO A 73 28.27 14.12 -0.66
CA PRO A 73 28.64 13.11 0.31
C PRO A 73 27.45 12.16 0.54
N PRO A 74 27.70 10.86 0.78
CA PRO A 74 26.64 9.90 1.04
C PRO A 74 25.81 10.38 2.24
N LYS A 75 24.50 10.52 2.05
CA LYS A 75 23.59 10.87 3.14
C LYS A 75 23.48 9.67 4.06
N GLU A 76 23.70 9.90 5.36
CA GLU A 76 23.50 8.87 6.38
C GLU A 76 22.05 8.36 6.35
N GLU A 77 21.88 7.07 6.59
CA GLU A 77 20.56 6.46 6.64
C GLU A 77 19.75 7.01 7.81
N SER A 78 18.51 7.41 7.56
CA SER A 78 17.62 7.88 8.63
C SER A 78 17.35 6.75 9.64
N GLY A 79 17.32 7.08 10.93
CA GLY A 79 17.05 6.10 11.99
C GLY A 79 15.71 5.37 11.81
N LEU A 80 14.70 6.06 11.27
CA LEU A 80 13.40 5.47 10.93
C LEU A 80 13.50 4.42 9.83
N ALA A 81 14.32 4.65 8.79
CA ALA A 81 14.52 3.67 7.73
C ALA A 81 15.14 2.38 8.27
N ARG A 82 16.07 2.48 9.24
CA ARG A 82 16.67 1.32 9.90
C ARG A 82 15.64 0.52 10.70
N LEU A 83 14.79 1.18 11.47
CA LEU A 83 13.69 0.53 12.21
C LEU A 83 12.74 -0.18 11.24
N LEU A 84 12.32 0.50 10.17
CA LEU A 84 11.44 -0.11 9.17
C LEU A 84 12.07 -1.33 8.49
N ARG A 85 13.38 -1.34 8.24
CA ARG A 85 14.08 -2.53 7.72
C ARG A 85 14.00 -3.70 8.69
N GLN A 86 14.21 -3.45 9.99
CA GLN A 86 14.09 -4.48 11.02
C GLN A 86 12.67 -5.03 11.09
N GLU A 87 11.66 -4.16 11.09
CA GLU A 87 10.26 -4.60 11.12
C GLU A 87 9.89 -5.42 9.86
N VAL A 88 10.37 -4.99 8.69
CA VAL A 88 10.18 -5.76 7.44
C VAL A 88 10.85 -7.13 7.59
N GLN A 89 12.08 -7.21 8.10
CA GLN A 89 12.76 -8.48 8.31
C GLN A 89 11.96 -9.43 9.22
N GLU A 90 11.46 -8.94 10.35
CA GLU A 90 10.62 -9.72 11.28
C GLU A 90 9.33 -10.21 10.62
N VAL A 91 8.69 -9.36 9.81
CA VAL A 91 7.49 -9.69 9.06
C VAL A 91 7.73 -10.81 8.08
N PHE A 92 8.84 -10.75 7.33
CA PHE A 92 9.16 -11.79 6.35
C PHE A 92 9.59 -13.12 7.02
N GLN A 93 10.16 -13.07 8.23
CA GLN A 93 10.55 -14.29 8.96
C GLN A 93 9.37 -14.97 9.65
N THR A 94 8.46 -14.19 10.24
CA THR A 94 7.32 -14.72 11.02
C THR A 94 6.23 -15.30 10.12
N ASN A 95 6.11 -14.81 8.88
CA ASN A 95 4.96 -15.06 8.04
C ASN A 95 5.31 -15.91 6.82
N ARG A 96 4.56 -17.00 6.64
CA ARG A 96 4.73 -17.93 5.53
C ARG A 96 4.08 -17.46 4.23
N MET A 97 3.02 -16.66 4.34
CA MET A 97 2.30 -16.11 3.19
C MET A 97 2.39 -14.59 3.17
N ILE A 98 2.84 -14.06 2.04
CA ILE A 98 2.96 -12.63 1.76
C ILE A 98 2.35 -12.37 0.39
N ALA A 99 1.31 -11.56 0.32
CA ALA A 99 0.69 -11.14 -0.93
C ALA A 99 0.92 -9.64 -1.14
N ILE A 100 1.27 -9.25 -2.37
CA ILE A 100 1.47 -7.87 -2.78
C ILE A 100 0.22 -7.43 -3.54
N CYS A 101 -0.50 -6.48 -2.95
CA CYS A 101 -1.64 -5.82 -3.55
C CYS A 101 -1.27 -4.39 -3.94
N GLN A 102 -1.83 -3.92 -5.04
CA GLN A 102 -1.75 -2.50 -5.38
C GLN A 102 -2.79 -1.74 -4.57
N ASN A 103 -2.35 -0.80 -3.74
CA ASN A 103 -3.28 0.03 -2.97
C ASN A 103 -3.91 1.06 -3.90
N VAL A 104 -5.09 0.72 -4.44
CA VAL A 104 -5.95 1.65 -5.17
C VAL A 104 -6.63 2.58 -4.17
N ASN A 105 -7.00 3.77 -4.62
CA ASN A 105 -7.67 4.78 -3.81
C ASN A 105 -9.07 4.31 -3.37
N LEU A 106 -9.11 3.56 -2.28
CA LEU A 106 -10.33 3.20 -1.55
C LEU A 106 -10.65 4.25 -0.48
N SER A 107 -11.94 4.40 -0.17
CA SER A 107 -12.40 5.22 0.95
C SER A 107 -11.79 4.73 2.27
N ALA A 108 -11.65 5.62 3.24
CA ALA A 108 -11.16 5.26 4.57
C ALA A 108 -12.05 4.21 5.25
N GLU A 109 -13.37 4.31 5.04
CA GLU A 109 -14.37 3.37 5.56
C GLU A 109 -14.19 1.97 4.96
N ASP A 110 -14.09 1.89 3.64
CA ASP A 110 -13.87 0.62 2.92
C ASP A 110 -12.53 -0.02 3.32
N LYS A 111 -11.47 0.79 3.47
CA LYS A 111 -10.17 0.31 3.96
C LYS A 111 -10.27 -0.27 5.35
N LEU A 112 -11.05 0.35 6.24
CA LEU A 112 -11.27 -0.15 7.59
C LEU A 112 -12.06 -1.45 7.60
N LEU A 113 -13.14 -1.53 6.81
CA LEU A 113 -13.98 -2.72 6.68
C LEU A 113 -13.19 -3.90 6.12
N MET A 114 -12.37 -3.66 5.08
CA MET A 114 -11.46 -4.65 4.51
C MET A 114 -10.43 -5.13 5.53
N ARG A 115 -9.79 -4.21 6.26
CA ARG A 115 -8.84 -4.55 7.33
C ARG A 115 -9.51 -5.36 8.44
N HIS A 116 -10.79 -5.10 8.74
CA HIS A 116 -11.55 -5.87 9.71
C HIS A 116 -11.84 -7.28 9.20
N GLN A 117 -12.29 -7.43 7.95
CA GLN A 117 -12.53 -8.75 7.33
C GLN A 117 -11.26 -9.60 7.27
N LEU A 118 -10.13 -9.01 6.87
CA LEU A 118 -8.84 -9.70 6.81
C LEU A 118 -8.35 -10.14 8.20
N ARG A 119 -8.58 -9.32 9.23
CA ARG A 119 -8.26 -9.67 10.62
C ARG A 119 -9.04 -10.88 11.15
N LYS A 120 -10.29 -11.09 10.71
CA LYS A 120 -11.06 -12.30 11.07
C LYS A 120 -10.35 -13.59 10.63
N HIS A 121 -9.56 -13.52 9.56
CA HIS A 121 -8.81 -14.65 9.01
C HIS A 121 -7.31 -14.58 9.34
N THR A 122 -6.91 -13.84 10.37
CA THR A 122 -5.51 -13.68 10.81
C THR A 122 -4.58 -13.14 9.71
N ILE A 123 -5.12 -12.33 8.78
CA ILE A 123 -4.34 -11.67 7.74
C ILE A 123 -4.13 -10.20 8.16
N TRP A 124 -2.87 -9.80 8.26
CA TRP A 124 -2.48 -8.44 8.58
C TRP A 124 -2.20 -7.64 7.31
N VAL A 125 -2.61 -6.38 7.34
CA VAL A 125 -2.36 -5.41 6.28
C VAL A 125 -1.21 -4.52 6.72
N LYS A 126 -0.07 -4.63 6.04
CA LYS A 126 1.10 -3.76 6.28
C LYS A 126 1.40 -2.92 5.05
N VAL A 127 1.71 -1.65 5.26
CA VAL A 127 2.08 -0.71 4.19
C VAL A 127 3.49 -0.23 4.49
N PHE A 128 4.40 -0.49 3.57
CA PHE A 128 5.80 -0.09 3.70
C PHE A 128 6.20 0.81 2.53
N PRO A 129 7.09 1.80 2.76
CA PRO A 129 7.62 2.61 1.68
C PRO A 129 8.52 1.77 0.77
N ASN A 130 8.40 2.00 -0.55
CA ASN A 130 9.20 1.28 -1.55
C ASN A 130 10.70 1.54 -1.41
N GLU A 131 11.10 2.70 -0.87
CA GLU A 131 12.50 3.06 -0.62
C GLU A 131 13.18 2.10 0.36
N VAL A 132 12.44 1.59 1.33
CA VAL A 132 12.95 0.64 2.34
C VAL A 132 12.79 -0.80 1.85
N LEU A 133 11.70 -1.10 1.18
CA LEU A 133 11.37 -2.46 0.76
C LEU A 133 12.24 -2.96 -0.41
N LYS A 134 12.58 -2.09 -1.36
CA LYS A 134 13.44 -2.44 -2.52
C LYS A 134 14.86 -2.90 -2.13
N PRO A 135 15.64 -2.18 -1.31
CA PRO A 135 16.97 -2.65 -0.93
C PRO A 135 16.89 -3.96 -0.14
N PHE A 136 15.91 -4.09 0.77
CA PHE A 136 15.70 -5.33 1.52
C PHE A 136 15.45 -6.54 0.62
N LEU A 137 14.60 -6.41 -0.40
CA LEU A 137 14.31 -7.51 -1.31
C LEU A 137 15.43 -7.81 -2.30
N ALA A 138 16.31 -6.83 -2.57
CA ALA A 138 17.49 -7.04 -3.41
C ALA A 138 18.54 -7.91 -2.70
N GLU A 139 18.67 -7.77 -1.38
CA GLU A 139 19.57 -8.56 -0.53
C GLU A 139 18.98 -9.94 -0.17
N SER A 140 17.65 -10.04 -0.15
CA SER A 140 16.93 -11.24 0.28
C SER A 140 16.63 -12.22 -0.87
N LYS A 141 16.09 -13.39 -0.50
CA LYS A 141 15.69 -14.48 -1.44
C LYS A 141 14.57 -14.07 -2.40
N PHE A 142 13.96 -12.90 -2.18
CA PHE A 142 12.77 -12.42 -2.86
C PHE A 142 13.05 -11.39 -3.97
N ARG A 143 14.23 -11.44 -4.59
CA ARG A 143 14.62 -10.53 -5.69
C ARG A 143 13.60 -10.44 -6.82
N MET A 144 12.90 -11.54 -7.11
CA MET A 144 11.86 -11.62 -8.13
C MET A 144 10.58 -10.81 -7.80
N LEU A 145 10.38 -10.38 -6.54
CA LEU A 145 9.26 -9.51 -6.14
C LEU A 145 9.53 -8.02 -6.39
N LEU A 146 10.78 -7.62 -6.63
CA LEU A 146 11.16 -6.25 -6.94
C LEU A 146 10.32 -5.58 -8.05
N PRO A 147 10.08 -6.21 -9.22
CA PRO A 147 9.30 -5.59 -10.29
C PRO A 147 7.83 -5.37 -9.92
N LEU A 148 7.29 -6.09 -8.94
CA LEU A 148 5.90 -5.91 -8.50
C LEU A 148 5.75 -4.66 -7.61
N LEU A 149 6.85 -4.12 -7.09
CA LEU A 149 6.83 -2.99 -6.16
C LEU A 149 6.99 -1.64 -6.85
N VAL A 150 5.96 -1.28 -7.61
CA VAL A 150 5.89 0.01 -8.32
C VAL A 150 4.64 0.76 -7.88
N GLY A 151 4.82 2.00 -7.42
CA GLY A 151 3.70 2.85 -6.97
C GLY A 151 3.22 2.52 -5.56
N HIS A 152 1.91 2.54 -5.35
CA HIS A 152 1.30 2.34 -4.04
C HIS A 152 1.07 0.84 -3.79
N ASN A 153 1.88 0.25 -2.92
CA ASN A 153 1.82 -1.17 -2.60
C ASN A 153 1.36 -1.39 -1.16
N MET A 154 0.64 -2.49 -0.97
CA MET A 154 0.17 -2.96 0.32
C MET A 154 0.49 -4.44 0.43
N LEU A 155 1.11 -4.84 1.54
CA LEU A 155 1.41 -6.22 1.84
C LEU A 155 0.29 -6.82 2.68
N LEU A 156 -0.23 -7.95 2.21
CA LEU A 156 -1.08 -8.85 2.97
C LEU A 156 -0.19 -9.94 3.54
N VAL A 157 -0.12 -10.00 4.86
CA VAL A 157 0.81 -10.83 5.59
C VAL A 157 0.01 -11.81 6.43
N SER A 158 0.32 -13.10 6.34
CA SER A 158 -0.37 -14.12 7.11
C SER A 158 0.62 -15.19 7.61
N PRO A 159 0.50 -15.62 8.87
CA PRO A 159 1.35 -16.68 9.42
C PRO A 159 0.98 -18.03 8.80
N GLU A 160 -0.32 -18.27 8.56
CA GLU A 160 -0.84 -19.44 7.88
C GLU A 160 -1.29 -19.10 6.44
N PRO A 161 -1.00 -19.94 5.44
CA PRO A 161 -1.34 -19.65 4.04
C PRO A 161 -2.83 -19.86 3.72
N LYS A 162 -3.67 -18.89 4.11
CA LYS A 162 -5.14 -18.82 3.90
C LYS A 162 -5.52 -18.06 2.63
N ALA A 163 -5.07 -18.53 1.47
CA ALA A 163 -5.31 -17.86 0.20
C ALA A 163 -6.79 -17.85 -0.23
N LYS A 164 -7.58 -18.85 0.18
CA LYS A 164 -8.98 -19.01 -0.23
C LYS A 164 -9.86 -17.93 0.38
N GLU A 165 -9.71 -17.66 1.66
CA GLU A 165 -10.42 -16.62 2.39
C GLU A 165 -10.00 -15.24 1.88
N MET A 166 -8.70 -15.04 1.67
CA MET A 166 -8.17 -13.80 1.10
C MET A 166 -8.79 -13.48 -0.26
N LEU A 167 -8.81 -14.43 -1.20
CA LEU A 167 -9.39 -14.21 -2.53
C LEU A 167 -10.91 -13.98 -2.49
N ARG A 168 -11.62 -14.53 -1.51
CA ARG A 168 -13.06 -14.24 -1.31
C ARG A 168 -13.27 -12.78 -0.94
N ILE A 169 -12.46 -12.26 -0.03
CA ILE A 169 -12.49 -10.84 0.39
C ILE A 169 -12.10 -9.92 -0.76
N LEU A 170 -11.06 -10.28 -1.52
CA LEU A 170 -10.64 -9.51 -2.69
C LEU A 170 -11.70 -9.49 -3.80
N LYS A 171 -12.53 -10.53 -3.93
CA LYS A 171 -13.65 -10.53 -4.89
C LYS A 171 -14.79 -9.60 -4.47
N THR A 172 -14.97 -9.36 -3.16
CA THR A 172 -15.96 -8.40 -2.66
C THR A 172 -15.59 -6.97 -3.06
N VAL A 173 -14.28 -6.67 -3.16
CA VAL A 173 -13.78 -5.35 -3.54
C VAL A 173 -12.94 -5.47 -4.82
N PRO A 174 -13.56 -5.36 -6.01
CA PRO A 174 -12.89 -5.59 -7.29
C PRO A 174 -11.78 -4.56 -7.59
N PHE A 175 -11.75 -3.44 -6.88
CA PHE A 175 -10.77 -2.38 -7.04
C PHE A 175 -9.41 -2.70 -6.43
N LEU A 176 -9.24 -3.83 -5.74
CA LEU A 176 -7.97 -4.22 -5.10
C LEU A 176 -7.30 -5.37 -5.86
N PRO A 177 -6.52 -5.09 -6.92
CA PRO A 177 -5.85 -6.14 -7.67
C PRO A 177 -4.69 -6.73 -6.86
N LEU A 178 -4.66 -8.06 -6.80
CA LEU A 178 -3.53 -8.84 -6.31
C LEU A 178 -2.54 -9.02 -7.47
N LEU A 179 -1.34 -8.46 -7.35
CA LEU A 179 -0.31 -8.57 -8.39
C LEU A 179 0.34 -9.96 -8.35
N GLY A 180 0.67 -10.39 -7.14
CA GLY A 180 1.35 -11.66 -6.88
C GLY A 180 1.81 -11.71 -5.44
N GLY A 181 2.55 -12.74 -5.09
CA GLY A 181 2.97 -12.96 -3.72
C GLY A 181 3.90 -14.13 -3.58
N CYS A 182 4.30 -14.38 -2.34
CA CYS A 182 5.12 -15.48 -1.94
C CYS A 182 4.38 -16.36 -0.92
N ILE A 183 4.39 -17.67 -1.16
CA ILE A 183 3.91 -18.69 -0.23
C ILE A 183 5.08 -19.65 0.00
N ASP A 184 5.52 -19.83 1.24
CA ASP A 184 6.58 -20.77 1.62
C ASP A 184 7.84 -20.65 0.74
N ASN A 185 8.29 -19.41 0.48
CA ASN A 185 9.41 -19.05 -0.41
C ASN A 185 9.19 -19.29 -1.92
N THR A 186 8.03 -19.78 -2.32
CA THR A 186 7.66 -19.90 -3.74
C THR A 186 6.89 -18.67 -4.18
N ILE A 187 7.18 -18.15 -5.37
CA ILE A 187 6.51 -16.96 -5.90
C ILE A 187 5.35 -17.40 -6.76
N LEU A 188 4.19 -16.81 -6.51
CA LEU A 188 2.96 -17.09 -7.20
C LEU A 188 2.37 -15.80 -7.77
N SER A 189 2.00 -15.85 -9.04
CA SER A 189 1.15 -14.83 -9.68
C SER A 189 -0.30 -14.97 -9.21
N TYR A 190 -1.15 -14.03 -9.60
CA TYR A 190 -2.60 -14.11 -9.36
C TYR A 190 -3.20 -15.49 -9.74
N GLN A 191 -2.84 -16.04 -10.91
CA GLN A 191 -3.30 -17.37 -11.33
C GLN A 191 -2.80 -18.47 -10.39
N GLY A 192 -1.58 -18.35 -9.88
CA GLY A 192 -1.02 -19.25 -8.87
C GLY A 192 -1.84 -19.23 -7.58
N PHE A 193 -2.25 -18.06 -7.11
CA PHE A 193 -3.16 -17.92 -5.96
C PHE A 193 -4.52 -18.55 -6.22
N VAL A 194 -5.10 -18.36 -7.41
CA VAL A 194 -6.38 -19.00 -7.78
C VAL A 194 -6.25 -20.51 -7.79
N LYS A 195 -5.18 -21.06 -8.36
CA LYS A 195 -4.90 -22.51 -8.34
C LYS A 195 -4.76 -23.00 -6.90
N TYR A 196 -3.96 -22.33 -6.08
CA TYR A 196 -3.76 -22.67 -4.68
C TYR A 196 -5.07 -22.63 -3.88
N SER A 197 -5.96 -21.68 -4.14
CA SER A 197 -7.25 -21.59 -3.45
C SER A 197 -8.22 -22.73 -3.75
N LYS A 198 -8.04 -23.41 -4.89
CA LYS A 198 -8.80 -24.61 -5.24
C LYS A 198 -8.25 -25.85 -4.56
N LEU A 199 -7.00 -25.81 -4.09
CA LEU A 199 -6.37 -26.91 -3.38
C LEU A 199 -6.99 -27.05 -1.97
N ARG A 200 -7.03 -28.29 -1.47
CA ARG A 200 -7.43 -28.58 -0.10
C ARG A 200 -6.30 -28.21 0.89
N PRO A 201 -6.60 -28.04 2.20
CA PRO A 201 -5.56 -27.84 3.20
C PRO A 201 -4.62 -29.04 3.26
N LEU A 202 -3.41 -28.83 3.80
CA LEU A 202 -2.34 -29.84 3.85
C LEU A 202 -2.75 -31.14 4.54
N SER A 203 -3.55 -31.07 5.61
CA SER A 203 -4.12 -32.26 6.27
C SER A 203 -5.02 -33.08 5.34
N GLY A 204 -5.78 -32.41 4.46
CA GLY A 204 -6.60 -33.05 3.44
C GLY A 204 -5.75 -33.75 2.37
N PHE A 205 -4.62 -33.16 1.97
CA PHE A 205 -3.68 -33.82 1.04
C PHE A 205 -2.99 -35.02 1.65
N GLN A 206 -2.58 -34.93 2.92
CA GLN A 206 -2.00 -36.06 3.63
C GLN A 206 -3.02 -37.20 3.77
N GLY A 207 -4.28 -36.89 4.08
CA GLY A 207 -5.35 -37.89 4.11
C GLY A 207 -5.62 -38.54 2.77
N GLU A 208 -5.60 -37.78 1.67
CA GLU A 208 -5.77 -38.31 0.31
C GLU A 208 -4.58 -39.17 -0.13
N LEU A 209 -3.35 -38.80 0.25
CA LEU A 209 -2.16 -39.60 -0.01
C LEU A 209 -2.22 -40.93 0.75
N VAL A 210 -2.51 -40.88 2.06
CA VAL A 210 -2.65 -42.09 2.89
C VAL A 210 -3.83 -42.95 2.40
N GLY A 211 -4.96 -42.34 2.04
CA GLY A 211 -6.09 -43.06 1.43
C GLY A 211 -5.75 -43.65 0.06
N GLY A 212 -4.97 -42.94 -0.74
CA GLY A 212 -4.47 -43.37 -2.05
C GLY A 212 -3.50 -44.55 -1.95
N LEU A 213 -2.68 -44.62 -0.89
CA LEU A 213 -1.86 -45.80 -0.60
C LEU A 213 -2.71 -47.03 -0.26
N GLY A 214 -3.89 -46.84 0.33
CA GLY A 214 -4.87 -47.91 0.58
C GLY A 214 -5.65 -48.35 -0.67
N PHE A 215 -5.66 -47.54 -1.74
CA PHE A 215 -6.36 -47.85 -2.99
C PHE A 215 -5.86 -49.13 -3.70
N PRO A 216 -4.55 -49.37 -3.90
CA PRO A 216 -4.09 -50.63 -4.50
C PRO A 216 -4.44 -51.85 -3.64
N ALA A 217 -4.35 -51.73 -2.31
CA ALA A 217 -4.72 -52.80 -1.40
C ALA A 217 -6.23 -53.12 -1.48
N SER A 218 -7.08 -52.09 -1.53
CA SER A 218 -8.52 -52.30 -1.69
C SER A 218 -8.90 -52.83 -3.08
N GLN A 219 -8.18 -52.43 -4.13
CA GLN A 219 -8.39 -52.95 -5.49
C GLN A 219 -8.07 -54.46 -5.56
N THR A 220 -6.96 -54.91 -4.98
CA THR A 220 -6.65 -56.35 -4.92
C THR A 220 -7.67 -57.12 -4.08
N HIS A 221 -8.10 -56.56 -2.94
CA HIS A 221 -9.14 -57.15 -2.12
C HIS A 221 -10.46 -57.26 -2.88
N ALA A 222 -10.87 -56.24 -3.63
CA ALA A 222 -12.10 -56.26 -4.42
C ALA A 222 -12.07 -57.37 -5.50
N LEU A 223 -10.92 -57.60 -6.14
CA LEU A 223 -10.75 -58.69 -7.09
C LEU A 223 -10.92 -60.06 -6.43
N LEU A 224 -10.33 -60.27 -5.25
CA LEU A 224 -10.47 -61.54 -4.51
C LEU A 224 -11.88 -61.73 -3.91
N GLN A 225 -12.54 -60.65 -3.49
CA GLN A 225 -13.85 -60.68 -2.86
C GLN A 225 -15.01 -60.99 -3.82
N HIS A 226 -14.78 -60.96 -5.13
CA HIS A 226 -15.83 -61.26 -6.11
C HIS A 226 -16.41 -62.67 -5.93
N GLN A 227 -15.55 -63.68 -5.77
CA GLN A 227 -15.98 -65.08 -5.64
C GLN A 227 -16.78 -65.39 -4.35
N PRO A 228 -16.31 -65.04 -3.13
CA PRO A 228 -17.08 -65.32 -1.92
C PRO A 228 -18.40 -64.53 -1.88
N ARG A 229 -18.43 -63.29 -2.40
CA ARG A 229 -19.66 -62.51 -2.51
C ARG A 229 -20.67 -63.18 -3.44
N TRP A 230 -20.23 -63.69 -4.60
CA TRP A 230 -21.09 -64.38 -5.53
C TRP A 230 -21.69 -65.66 -4.93
N LEU A 231 -20.89 -66.47 -4.23
CA LEU A 231 -21.38 -67.67 -3.55
C LEU A 231 -22.40 -67.35 -2.45
N ALA A 232 -22.15 -66.30 -1.65
CA ALA A 232 -23.11 -65.85 -0.65
C ALA A 232 -24.45 -65.45 -1.28
N THR A 233 -24.42 -64.73 -2.41
CA THR A 233 -25.66 -64.36 -3.11
C THR A 233 -26.42 -65.56 -3.67
N LEU A 234 -25.74 -66.61 -4.14
CA LEU A 234 -26.40 -67.84 -4.60
C LEU A 234 -27.05 -68.59 -3.44
N LEU A 235 -26.36 -68.73 -2.31
CA LEU A 235 -26.92 -69.38 -1.12
C LEU A 235 -28.14 -68.63 -0.59
N ASP A 236 -28.08 -67.29 -0.56
CA ASP A 236 -29.24 -66.45 -0.21
C ASP A 236 -30.41 -66.65 -1.17
N GLN A 237 -30.15 -66.84 -2.47
CA GLN A 237 -31.19 -67.15 -3.45
C GLN A 237 -31.82 -68.53 -3.19
N TYR A 238 -31.02 -69.56 -2.90
CA TYR A 238 -31.54 -70.89 -2.56
C TYR A 238 -32.40 -70.89 -1.29
N LEU A 239 -31.96 -70.19 -0.25
CA LEU A 239 -32.74 -70.05 0.99
C LEU A 239 -34.08 -69.36 0.76
N ARG A 240 -34.13 -68.36 -0.13
CA ARG A 240 -35.39 -67.69 -0.52
C ARG A 240 -36.32 -68.63 -1.28
N GLN A 241 -35.78 -69.40 -2.23
CA GLN A 241 -36.57 -70.36 -3.00
C GLN A 241 -37.14 -71.49 -2.14
N GLN A 242 -36.40 -71.98 -1.14
CA GLN A 242 -36.92 -72.97 -0.19
C GLN A 242 -38.08 -72.42 0.63
N ARG A 243 -37.97 -71.19 1.13
CA ARG A 243 -39.04 -70.52 1.88
C ARG A 243 -40.28 -70.25 1.03
N GLU A 244 -40.10 -69.90 -0.24
CA GLU A 244 -41.21 -69.73 -1.19
C GLU A 244 -41.85 -71.07 -1.60
N GLY A 245 -41.05 -72.15 -1.68
CA GLY A 245 -41.53 -73.51 -1.91
C GLY A 245 -42.31 -74.11 -0.73
N GLU A 246 -41.89 -73.84 0.50
CA GLU A 246 -42.66 -74.18 1.73
C GLU A 246 -43.95 -73.36 1.84
N ALA A 247 -43.99 -72.14 1.34
CA ALA A 247 -45.21 -71.32 1.27
C ALA A 247 -46.18 -71.74 0.14
N ALA A 248 -45.71 -72.47 -0.87
CA ALA A 248 -46.50 -72.94 -2.02
C ALA A 248 -46.95 -74.42 -1.93
N ALA A 249 -46.52 -75.18 -0.91
CA ALA A 249 -47.01 -76.53 -0.65
C ALA A 249 -48.38 -76.49 0.07
N PRO A 250 -49.46 -77.07 -0.49
CA PRO A 250 -50.73 -77.17 0.22
C PRO A 250 -50.64 -78.27 1.28
N THR A 251 -51.03 -77.92 2.50
CA THR A 251 -51.25 -78.83 3.63
C THR A 251 -52.13 -80.03 3.24
N PRO A 252 -51.72 -81.29 3.48
CA PRO A 252 -52.66 -82.39 3.62
C PRO A 252 -53.26 -82.39 5.04
N ARG A 253 -54.55 -82.74 5.09
CA ARG A 253 -55.48 -82.62 6.23
C ARG A 253 -55.16 -83.57 7.41
N ALA A 254 -55.65 -83.15 8.58
CA ALA A 254 -55.52 -83.69 9.94
C ALA A 254 -56.10 -85.11 10.22
N SER A 255 -55.44 -85.91 11.07
CA SER A 255 -55.81 -86.39 12.46
C SER A 255 -56.65 -87.70 12.54
N PRO A 256 -56.70 -88.52 13.65
CA PRO A 256 -56.48 -88.18 15.08
C PRO A 256 -55.77 -89.20 16.05
N GLN A 257 -55.30 -88.62 17.17
CA GLN A 257 -55.17 -89.03 18.61
C GLN A 257 -54.88 -90.49 19.08
N GLU A 258 -53.91 -90.64 20.00
CA GLU A 258 -54.06 -91.24 21.35
C GLU A 258 -52.87 -90.91 22.28
N GLU A 259 -53.09 -91.04 23.61
CA GLU A 259 -52.53 -90.29 24.75
C GLU A 259 -51.23 -90.82 25.43
N SER A 260 -50.82 -90.07 26.46
CA SER A 260 -49.89 -90.34 27.60
C SER A 260 -48.42 -89.93 27.39
N GLY A 261 -47.73 -89.23 28.29
CA GLY A 261 -48.07 -88.59 29.56
C GLY A 261 -46.82 -87.88 30.15
N THR A 262 -47.07 -86.71 30.75
CA THR A 262 -46.49 -86.21 32.02
C THR A 262 -45.05 -85.67 32.13
N VAL A 263 -44.99 -84.46 32.71
CA VAL A 263 -44.00 -83.82 33.62
C VAL A 263 -43.08 -82.72 33.04
N ASP A 264 -43.56 -81.48 33.17
CA ASP A 264 -42.84 -80.20 33.38
C ASP A 264 -42.24 -80.12 34.82
N PRO A 265 -41.57 -79.02 35.29
CA PRO A 265 -40.58 -78.11 34.68
C PRO A 265 -39.40 -77.75 35.65
N GLU A 266 -38.33 -77.10 35.19
CA GLU A 266 -37.84 -75.77 35.67
C GLU A 266 -36.41 -75.39 35.20
N PRO A 267 -36.10 -74.07 35.07
CA PRO A 267 -34.81 -73.45 34.66
C PRO A 267 -33.99 -73.02 35.93
N PRO A 268 -32.97 -72.10 35.99
CA PRO A 268 -32.59 -71.02 35.06
C PRO A 268 -31.10 -70.54 34.96
N LYS A 269 -30.91 -69.59 34.01
CA LYS A 269 -30.01 -68.39 34.01
C LYS A 269 -28.47 -68.54 34.08
N GLY A 270 -27.83 -67.89 33.10
CA GLY A 270 -26.83 -66.83 33.39
C GLY A 270 -25.43 -67.01 32.78
N SER A 271 -25.13 -66.25 31.73
CA SER A 271 -23.91 -65.46 31.44
C SER A 271 -24.00 -64.89 30.03
#